data_AF-A0A3D2PXA0-F1
#
_entry.id   AF-A0A3D2PXA0-F1
#
_cell.length_a   1.000
_cell.length_b   1.000
_cell.length_c   1.000
_cell.angle_alpha   90.00
_cell.angle_beta   90.00
_cell.angle_gamma   90.00
#
_symmetry.space_group_name_H-M   'P 1'
#
loop_
_entity.id
_entity.type
_entity.pdbx_description
1 polymer ?
#
loop_
_entity_poly.entity_id
_entity_poly.type
_entity_poly.pdbx_seq_one_letter_code
_entity_poly.pdbx_strand_id
1 'polypeptide(L)'
;MSHALVILCGGKSTRIGTDKALLPFGDCCLIEYLVRKFQPDFPKIYLSVQQKNDYAHLNLPVTTIGDIYGNAGPMSGIFSALSMISEERAFFISVDTPFVEPALGLYLLSQPQEHPIWAIARANDQLETLSAVYSKSCIPQVGKAMLFHQYSFNRLHEKCNAGYISEDELAKICPVPLNEQFFNINTRTHYYHALRLLSERGELFDDDSNQELPAAGNAAFSIPVVSLVGDSIIDKKTFCNQVLEALKKDGIKAAIFDSEKDFTNITNVDLILTCDLEDEDCFKIELLSSELNETPLHPVSGLVAIASDFGYKCEEVPCFDSRKPRSILGFLKTLIRDYSH
;
A
#
# COMPACT_ATOMS: atom_id res chain seq x y z
N MET A 1 20.36 19.50 17.90
CA MET A 1 19.71 18.37 18.60
C MET A 1 19.78 17.17 17.67
N SER A 2 19.93 15.95 18.18
CA SER A 2 19.84 14.74 17.36
C SER A 2 18.38 14.53 16.96
N HIS A 3 18.07 14.46 15.67
CA HIS A 3 16.72 14.09 15.20
C HIS A 3 16.62 12.56 15.21
N ALA A 4 15.66 12.05 15.99
CA ALA A 4 15.37 10.63 16.06
C ALA A 4 14.08 10.30 15.30
N LEU A 5 14.15 9.22 14.51
CA LEU A 5 13.02 8.60 13.83
C LEU A 5 12.75 7.23 14.46
N VAL A 6 11.49 6.89 14.63
CA VAL A 6 11.03 5.54 14.94
C VAL A 6 10.09 5.08 13.82
N ILE A 7 10.46 3.98 13.15
CA ILE A 7 9.61 3.34 12.15
C ILE A 7 8.87 2.17 12.81
N LEU A 8 7.55 2.26 12.86
CA LEU A 8 6.67 1.21 13.38
C LEU A 8 6.54 0.10 12.34
N CYS A 9 7.25 -0.99 12.56
CA CYS A 9 7.26 -2.17 11.67
C CYS A 9 6.34 -3.29 12.18
N GLY A 10 5.71 -3.10 13.34
CA GLY A 10 4.83 -4.10 13.96
C GLY A 10 3.44 -4.18 13.31
N GLY A 11 2.89 -5.41 13.28
CA GLY A 11 1.53 -5.68 12.81
C GLY A 11 1.43 -7.06 12.17
N LYS A 12 0.27 -7.72 12.29
CA LYS A 12 0.12 -9.09 11.75
C LYS A 12 0.01 -9.16 10.22
N SER A 13 0.03 -8.01 9.52
CA SER A 13 -0.06 -7.88 8.05
C SER A 13 -1.03 -8.86 7.37
N THR A 14 -2.16 -9.14 8.03
CA THR A 14 -3.05 -10.27 7.71
C THR A 14 -3.73 -10.13 6.35
N ARG A 15 -3.85 -8.90 5.85
CA ARG A 15 -4.51 -8.58 4.56
C ARG A 15 -3.57 -8.70 3.36
N ILE A 16 -2.25 -8.62 3.57
CA ILE A 16 -1.25 -8.77 2.50
C ILE A 16 -0.68 -10.20 2.48
N GLY A 17 -0.72 -10.87 3.63
CA GLY A 17 -0.32 -12.28 3.80
C GLY A 17 1.19 -12.47 4.00
N THR A 18 1.97 -11.41 3.89
CA THR A 18 3.41 -11.37 4.10
C THR A 18 3.78 -10.20 5.00
N ASP A 19 5.01 -10.20 5.52
CA ASP A 19 5.52 -9.06 6.27
C ASP A 19 5.63 -7.82 5.37
N LYS A 20 4.83 -6.80 5.67
CA LYS A 20 4.76 -5.57 4.89
C LYS A 20 6.10 -4.84 4.84
N ALA A 21 6.89 -4.89 5.91
CA ALA A 21 8.19 -4.22 5.96
C ALA A 21 9.18 -4.73 4.90
N LEU A 22 9.01 -5.99 4.49
CA LEU A 22 9.86 -6.69 3.51
C LEU A 22 9.28 -6.71 2.09
N LEU A 23 8.17 -6.00 1.83
CA LEU A 23 7.65 -5.91 0.47
C LEU A 23 8.65 -5.18 -0.43
N PRO A 24 8.94 -5.69 -1.64
CA PRO A 24 9.76 -4.99 -2.62
C PRO A 24 9.25 -3.57 -2.91
N PHE A 25 10.10 -2.58 -3.06
CA PHE A 25 9.69 -1.20 -3.24
C PHE A 25 10.79 -0.45 -4.00
N GLY A 26 10.67 -0.44 -5.32
CA GLY A 26 11.75 0.00 -6.21
C GLY A 26 12.86 -1.05 -6.27
N ASP A 27 14.08 -0.64 -5.96
CA ASP A 27 15.29 -1.46 -5.95
C ASP A 27 15.55 -2.18 -4.61
N CYS A 28 14.80 -1.82 -3.56
CA CYS A 28 14.97 -2.34 -2.20
C CYS A 28 13.62 -2.76 -1.60
N CYS A 29 13.51 -3.09 -0.31
CA CYS A 29 12.20 -3.30 0.34
C CYS A 29 11.70 -2.06 1.09
N LEU A 30 10.41 -2.03 1.47
CA LEU A 30 9.74 -0.87 2.09
C LEU A 30 10.50 -0.29 3.29
N ILE A 31 11.04 -1.14 4.16
CA ILE A 31 11.81 -0.68 5.31
C ILE A 31 13.15 -0.05 4.90
N GLU A 32 13.83 -0.62 3.91
CA GLU A 32 15.08 -0.07 3.36
C GLU A 32 14.83 1.27 2.69
N TYR A 33 13.77 1.37 1.88
CA TYR A 33 13.33 2.60 1.24
C TYR A 33 13.11 3.72 2.26
N LEU A 34 12.35 3.46 3.33
CA LEU A 34 12.11 4.44 4.39
C LEU A 34 13.39 4.81 5.14
N VAL A 35 14.26 3.85 5.44
CA VAL A 35 15.54 4.13 6.10
C VAL A 35 16.41 5.03 5.21
N ARG A 36 16.56 4.71 3.92
CA ARG A 36 17.32 5.53 2.96
C ARG A 36 16.73 6.94 2.82
N LYS A 37 15.40 7.04 2.70
CA LYS A 37 14.68 8.31 2.58
C LYS A 37 14.92 9.26 3.77
N PHE A 38 14.99 8.72 4.99
CA PHE A 38 15.10 9.54 6.21
C PHE A 38 16.54 9.72 6.73
N GLN A 39 17.46 8.82 6.39
CA GLN A 39 18.82 8.81 6.93
C GLN A 39 19.61 10.12 6.75
N PRO A 40 19.46 10.91 5.66
CA PRO A 40 20.13 12.19 5.52
C PRO A 40 19.80 13.21 6.62
N ASP A 41 18.54 13.21 7.08
CA ASP A 41 18.02 14.19 8.05
C ASP A 41 17.93 13.63 9.49
N PHE A 42 17.84 12.31 9.62
CA PHE A 42 17.65 11.58 10.86
C PHE A 42 18.85 10.67 11.15
N PRO A 43 19.87 11.17 11.88
CA PRO A 43 21.06 10.38 12.22
C PRO A 43 20.78 9.23 13.20
N LYS A 44 19.59 9.19 13.81
CA LYS A 44 19.17 8.16 14.76
C LYS A 44 17.86 7.54 14.30
N ILE A 45 17.93 6.38 13.65
CA ILE A 45 16.76 5.64 13.20
C ILE A 45 16.60 4.39 14.06
N TYR A 46 15.41 4.23 14.60
CA TYR A 46 14.97 3.08 15.37
C TYR A 46 13.88 2.32 14.64
N LEU A 47 13.94 0.99 14.65
CA LEU A 47 12.88 0.13 14.12
C LEU A 47 12.10 -0.45 15.30
N SER A 48 10.82 -0.10 15.44
CA SER A 48 9.92 -0.75 16.40
C SER A 48 9.42 -2.05 15.80
N VAL A 49 9.80 -3.16 16.42
CA VAL A 49 9.65 -4.53 15.89
C VAL A 49 9.03 -5.46 16.93
N GLN A 50 8.56 -6.63 16.49
CA GLN A 50 7.95 -7.59 17.42
C GLN A 50 9.01 -8.21 18.35
N GLN A 51 10.18 -8.59 17.81
CA GLN A 51 11.28 -9.15 18.56
C GLN A 51 12.57 -8.38 18.29
N LYS A 52 13.39 -8.23 19.33
CA LYS A 52 14.70 -7.58 19.19
C LYS A 52 15.54 -8.32 18.13
N ASN A 53 16.19 -7.57 17.25
CA ASN A 53 16.95 -8.04 16.09
C ASN A 53 16.12 -8.54 14.89
N ASP A 54 14.80 -8.35 14.86
CA ASP A 54 14.04 -8.49 13.60
C ASP A 54 14.67 -7.59 12.53
N TYR A 55 14.74 -8.09 11.29
CA TYR A 55 15.38 -7.43 10.15
C TYR A 55 16.90 -7.24 10.22
N ALA A 56 17.60 -7.81 11.21
CA ALA A 56 19.06 -7.70 11.32
C ALA A 56 19.82 -8.19 10.06
N HIS A 57 19.22 -9.13 9.30
CA HIS A 57 19.78 -9.64 8.04
C HIS A 57 19.90 -8.58 6.93
N LEU A 58 19.17 -7.46 7.02
CA LEU A 58 19.26 -6.35 6.07
C LEU A 58 20.50 -5.46 6.29
N ASN A 59 21.22 -5.62 7.42
CA ASN A 59 22.43 -4.86 7.74
C ASN A 59 22.26 -3.32 7.67
N LEU A 60 21.06 -2.82 7.95
CA LEU A 60 20.77 -1.39 7.94
C LEU A 60 21.43 -0.67 9.14
N PRO A 61 21.85 0.60 8.99
CA PRO A 61 22.47 1.39 10.05
C PRO A 61 21.44 1.91 11.06
N VAL A 62 20.67 1.00 11.66
CA VAL A 62 19.51 1.29 12.52
C VAL A 62 19.58 0.49 13.82
N THR A 63 18.78 0.88 14.82
CA THR A 63 18.64 0.12 16.07
C THR A 63 17.24 -0.46 16.21
N THR A 64 17.12 -1.78 16.36
CA THR A 64 15.82 -2.43 16.59
C THR A 64 15.40 -2.35 18.05
N ILE A 65 14.14 -2.01 18.29
CA ILE A 65 13.49 -1.99 19.60
C ILE A 65 12.31 -2.96 19.56
N GLY A 66 12.42 -4.07 20.30
CA GLY A 66 11.33 -5.03 20.46
C GLY A 66 10.22 -4.50 21.37
N ASP A 67 8.98 -4.89 21.08
CA ASP A 67 7.83 -4.56 21.93
C ASP A 67 7.99 -5.13 23.36
N ILE A 68 7.88 -4.25 24.37
CA ILE A 68 7.85 -4.63 25.79
C ILE A 68 6.52 -5.34 26.11
N TYR A 69 5.43 -4.96 25.46
CA TYR A 69 4.09 -5.50 25.66
C TYR A 69 3.49 -6.01 24.35
N GLY A 70 3.31 -7.33 24.21
CA GLY A 70 2.65 -7.87 23.02
C GLY A 70 1.17 -7.46 22.90
N ASN A 71 0.64 -7.50 21.67
CA ASN A 71 -0.80 -7.39 21.35
C ASN A 71 -1.51 -6.06 21.71
N ALA A 72 -0.79 -4.96 21.92
CA ALA A 72 -1.37 -3.63 22.16
C ALA A 72 -1.29 -2.69 20.94
N GLY A 73 -1.03 -3.24 19.75
CA GLY A 73 -0.95 -2.48 18.50
C GLY A 73 0.14 -1.39 18.52
N PRO A 74 -0.02 -0.32 17.73
CA PRO A 74 0.98 0.75 17.61
C PRO A 74 1.34 1.45 18.93
N MET A 75 0.42 1.48 19.92
CA MET A 75 0.72 2.03 21.24
C MET A 75 1.85 1.29 21.95
N SER A 76 1.98 -0.03 21.73
CA SER A 76 3.10 -0.78 22.30
C SER A 76 4.43 -0.36 21.71
N GLY A 77 4.48 -0.17 20.39
CA GLY A 77 5.67 0.29 19.70
C GLY A 77 6.10 1.67 20.18
N ILE A 78 5.15 2.59 20.35
CA ILE A 78 5.42 3.93 20.92
C ILE A 78 5.93 3.83 22.35
N PHE A 79 5.26 3.06 23.22
CA PHE A 79 5.69 2.89 24.61
C PHE A 79 7.11 2.32 24.70
N SER A 80 7.39 1.27 23.94
CA SER A 80 8.66 0.55 23.94
C SER A 80 9.78 1.42 23.39
N ALA A 81 9.53 2.10 22.27
CA ALA A 81 10.49 3.02 21.68
C ALA A 81 10.83 4.17 22.63
N LEU A 82 9.83 4.89 23.14
CA LEU A 82 10.07 6.01 24.07
C LEU A 82 10.83 5.58 25.34
N SER A 83 10.61 4.35 25.80
CA SER A 83 11.31 3.79 26.97
C SER A 83 12.78 3.46 26.71
N MET A 84 13.18 3.27 25.45
CA MET A 84 14.48 2.72 25.06
C MET A 84 15.37 3.69 24.29
N ILE A 85 14.79 4.67 23.57
CA ILE A 85 15.57 5.69 22.86
C ILE A 85 16.33 6.60 23.85
N SER A 86 17.44 7.17 23.41
CA SER A 86 18.20 8.14 24.21
C SER A 86 17.53 9.51 24.24
N GLU A 87 16.86 9.86 23.15
CA GLU A 87 16.28 11.16 22.87
C GLU A 87 15.06 11.42 23.74
N GLU A 88 14.77 12.70 23.98
CA GLU A 88 13.58 13.11 24.75
C GLU A 88 12.29 12.94 23.95
N ARG A 89 12.39 13.10 22.63
CA ARG A 89 11.28 12.92 21.68
C ARG A 89 11.81 12.37 20.37
N ALA A 90 10.96 11.65 19.65
CA ALA A 90 11.25 11.15 18.31
C ALA A 90 10.04 11.39 17.40
N PHE A 91 10.31 11.48 16.10
CA PHE A 91 9.29 11.40 15.07
C PHE A 91 8.93 9.93 14.84
N PHE A 92 7.65 9.60 14.84
CA PHE A 92 7.15 8.25 14.60
C PHE A 92 6.46 8.23 13.24
N ILE A 93 6.80 7.23 12.43
CA ILE A 93 6.09 6.90 11.20
C ILE A 93 5.70 5.42 11.22
N SER A 94 4.68 5.07 10.44
CA SER A 94 4.35 3.68 10.17
C SER A 94 4.99 3.23 8.87
N VAL A 95 5.39 1.95 8.79
CA VAL A 95 5.97 1.36 7.57
C VAL A 95 4.99 1.34 6.39
N ASP A 96 3.69 1.52 6.67
CA ASP A 96 2.65 1.54 5.65
C ASP A 96 2.46 2.88 4.94
N THR A 97 3.12 3.96 5.38
CA THR A 97 3.04 5.28 4.74
C THR A 97 4.41 5.66 4.14
N PRO A 98 4.82 5.06 3.00
CA PRO A 98 6.17 5.23 2.46
C PRO A 98 6.45 6.68 1.97
N PHE A 99 5.41 7.42 1.59
CA PHE A 99 5.56 8.75 1.02
C PHE A 99 5.62 9.87 2.06
N VAL A 100 5.65 9.55 3.36
CA VAL A 100 5.88 10.56 4.40
C VAL A 100 7.21 11.26 4.20
N GLU A 101 7.19 12.59 4.13
CA GLU A 101 8.39 13.41 3.92
C GLU A 101 9.20 13.65 5.21
N PRO A 102 10.54 13.57 5.17
CA PRO A 102 11.42 13.93 6.29
C PRO A 102 11.19 15.35 6.82
N ALA A 103 10.87 16.29 5.92
CA ALA A 103 10.60 17.69 6.25
C ALA A 103 9.45 17.85 7.26
N LEU A 104 8.42 17.00 7.18
CA LEU A 104 7.34 16.97 8.18
C LEU A 104 7.88 16.60 9.56
N GLY A 105 8.70 15.54 9.64
CA GLY A 105 9.28 15.10 10.90
C GLY A 105 10.18 16.16 11.53
N LEU A 106 11.02 16.82 10.73
CA LEU A 106 11.85 17.94 11.18
C LEU A 106 11.00 19.11 11.69
N TYR A 107 9.93 19.45 10.98
CA TYR A 107 9.03 20.52 11.38
C TYR A 107 8.32 20.22 12.70
N LEU A 108 7.76 19.01 12.85
CA LEU A 108 7.12 18.59 14.11
C LEU A 108 8.13 18.54 15.27
N LEU A 109 9.36 18.09 15.00
CA LEU A 109 10.46 18.10 15.97
C LEU A 109 10.99 19.49 16.29
N SER A 110 10.61 20.53 15.55
CA SER A 110 10.94 21.93 15.85
C SER A 110 9.91 22.60 16.77
N GLN A 111 8.72 22.00 16.90
CA GLN A 111 7.62 22.61 17.65
C GLN A 111 7.90 22.68 19.17
N PRO A 112 7.23 23.61 19.89
CA PRO A 112 7.41 23.79 21.33
C PRO A 112 7.22 22.49 22.13
N GLN A 113 8.05 22.29 23.15
CA GLN A 113 8.01 21.08 23.99
C GLN A 113 6.90 21.11 25.06
N GLU A 114 6.14 22.20 25.17
CA GLU A 114 4.96 22.27 26.06
C GLU A 114 3.92 21.21 25.74
N HIS A 115 3.81 20.85 24.46
CA HIS A 115 2.98 19.74 24.00
C HIS A 115 3.82 18.45 23.91
N PRO A 116 3.50 17.42 24.70
CA PRO A 116 4.16 16.12 24.64
C PRO A 116 4.04 15.40 23.29
N ILE A 117 2.98 15.71 22.53
CA ILE A 117 2.65 15.12 21.24
C ILE A 117 2.44 16.24 20.23
N TRP A 118 2.98 16.09 19.03
CA TRP A 118 2.68 16.93 17.87
C TRP A 118 2.25 16.08 16.69
N ALA A 119 1.06 16.34 16.16
CA ALA A 119 0.47 15.58 15.05
C ALA A 119 -0.18 16.51 14.00
N ILE A 120 -0.67 15.92 12.91
CA ILE A 120 -1.40 16.64 11.86
C ILE A 120 -2.90 16.49 12.09
N ALA A 121 -3.61 17.61 12.06
CA ALA A 121 -5.07 17.63 12.00
C ALA A 121 -5.51 17.79 10.55
N ARG A 122 -6.30 16.82 10.07
CA ARG A 122 -6.87 16.76 8.74
C ARG A 122 -8.33 17.20 8.74
N ALA A 123 -8.89 17.40 7.55
CA ALA A 123 -10.31 17.66 7.40
C ALA A 123 -11.18 16.60 8.12
N ASN A 124 -12.36 17.00 8.59
CA ASN A 124 -13.31 16.15 9.33
C ASN A 124 -12.78 15.58 10.66
N ASP A 125 -11.97 16.35 11.39
CA ASP A 125 -11.42 15.98 12.70
C ASP A 125 -10.59 14.68 12.70
N GLN A 126 -10.02 14.31 11.55
CA GLN A 126 -9.12 13.18 11.44
C GLN A 126 -7.70 13.58 11.88
N LEU A 127 -7.01 12.67 12.57
CA LEU A 127 -5.68 12.91 13.10
C LEU A 127 -4.69 11.90 12.53
N GLU A 128 -3.56 12.38 11.99
CA GLU A 128 -2.44 11.53 11.59
C GLU A 128 -1.59 11.18 12.81
N THR A 129 -2.06 10.18 13.55
CA THR A 129 -1.51 9.80 14.86
C THR A 129 -0.25 8.94 14.75
N LEU A 130 -0.06 8.25 13.62
CA LEU A 130 1.12 7.41 13.38
C LEU A 130 2.17 8.08 12.49
N SER A 131 2.00 9.37 12.20
CA SER A 131 2.97 10.27 11.58
C SER A 131 3.14 11.50 12.47
N ALA A 132 3.62 11.28 13.69
CA ALA A 132 3.59 12.27 14.77
C ALA A 132 4.85 12.23 15.64
N VAL A 133 5.13 13.33 16.34
CA VAL A 133 6.19 13.38 17.34
C VAL A 133 5.61 13.03 18.70
N TYR A 134 6.28 12.11 19.40
CA TYR A 134 5.97 11.75 20.78
C TYR A 134 7.20 11.98 21.67
N SER A 135 6.96 12.50 22.87
CA SER A 135 8.00 12.69 23.90
C SER A 135 7.92 11.63 25.00
N LYS A 136 9.01 11.43 25.72
CA LYS A 136 9.08 10.55 26.89
C LYS A 136 8.08 10.95 27.98
N SER A 137 7.71 12.22 28.06
CA SER A 137 6.67 12.69 28.97
C SER A 137 5.28 12.05 28.71
N CYS A 138 5.05 11.46 27.53
CA CYS A 138 3.84 10.69 27.21
C CYS A 138 3.80 9.30 27.87
N ILE A 139 4.95 8.72 28.25
CA ILE A 139 5.05 7.33 28.73
C ILE A 139 4.03 7.00 29.83
N PRO A 140 3.81 7.83 30.87
CA PRO A 140 2.81 7.53 31.90
C PRO A 140 1.39 7.43 31.35
N GLN A 141 1.02 8.27 30.37
CA GLN A 141 -0.32 8.25 29.79
C GLN A 141 -0.49 7.10 28.81
N VAL A 142 0.53 6.80 28.00
CA VAL A 142 0.54 5.62 27.12
C VAL A 142 0.46 4.34 27.95
N GLY A 143 1.26 4.22 29.01
CA GLY A 143 1.24 3.07 29.92
C GLY A 143 -0.12 2.89 30.62
N LYS A 144 -0.74 3.98 31.09
CA LYS A 144 -2.11 3.93 31.63
C LYS A 144 -3.12 3.50 30.57
N ALA A 145 -3.04 4.05 29.36
CA ALA A 145 -3.93 3.68 28.27
C ALA A 145 -3.84 2.19 27.96
N MET A 146 -2.63 1.63 27.89
CA MET A 146 -2.40 0.20 27.69
C MET A 146 -2.93 -0.65 28.85
N LEU A 147 -2.65 -0.27 30.10
CA LEU A 147 -3.11 -0.99 31.30
C LEU A 147 -4.65 -1.06 31.38
N PHE A 148 -5.34 -0.02 30.95
CA PHE A 148 -6.80 0.04 30.93
C PHE A 148 -7.42 -0.38 29.59
N HIS A 149 -6.63 -0.94 28.66
CA HIS A 149 -7.07 -1.34 27.31
C HIS A 149 -7.76 -0.21 26.51
N GLN A 150 -7.30 1.02 26.68
CA GLN A 150 -7.80 2.23 26.02
C GLN A 150 -6.93 2.59 24.81
N TYR A 151 -7.05 1.85 23.71
CA TYR A 151 -6.17 2.00 22.53
C TYR A 151 -6.55 3.11 21.54
N SER A 152 -7.43 4.04 21.94
CA SER A 152 -7.79 5.19 21.11
C SER A 152 -6.71 6.27 21.18
N PHE A 153 -6.09 6.56 20.03
CA PHE A 153 -5.10 7.63 19.93
C PHE A 153 -5.71 9.02 20.14
N ASN A 154 -6.93 9.28 19.66
CA ASN A 154 -7.62 10.56 19.91
C ASN A 154 -7.71 10.84 21.42
N ARG A 155 -8.11 9.83 22.20
CA ARG A 155 -8.18 9.94 23.66
C ARG A 155 -6.81 10.12 24.32
N LEU A 156 -5.76 9.49 23.78
CA LEU A 156 -4.40 9.69 24.25
C LEU A 156 -3.96 11.14 24.02
N HIS A 157 -4.24 11.68 22.84
CA HIS A 157 -3.88 13.05 22.47
C HIS A 157 -4.59 14.07 23.37
N GLU A 158 -5.88 13.89 23.65
CA GLU A 158 -6.63 14.70 24.62
C GLU A 158 -5.97 14.69 26.00
N LYS A 159 -5.62 13.50 26.53
CA LYS A 159 -5.00 13.37 27.86
C LYS A 159 -3.58 13.93 27.94
N CYS A 160 -2.88 13.95 26.81
CA CYS A 160 -1.52 14.45 26.72
C CYS A 160 -1.45 15.94 26.36
N ASN A 161 -2.58 16.63 26.16
CA ASN A 161 -2.59 18.00 25.64
C ASN A 161 -1.76 18.08 24.34
N ALA A 162 -2.12 17.30 23.33
CA ALA A 162 -1.40 17.28 22.05
C ALA A 162 -1.51 18.63 21.31
N GLY A 163 -0.42 19.03 20.66
CA GLY A 163 -0.39 20.11 19.69
C GLY A 163 -0.68 19.58 18.28
N TYR A 164 -1.25 20.43 17.44
CA TYR A 164 -1.62 20.08 16.07
C TYR A 164 -1.17 21.14 15.09
N ILE A 165 -0.76 20.68 13.92
CA ILE A 165 -0.54 21.52 12.74
C ILE A 165 -1.67 21.26 11.74
N SER A 166 -2.06 22.29 11.00
CA SER A 166 -3.12 22.17 9.99
C SER A 166 -2.58 21.67 8.63
N GLU A 167 -3.47 21.16 7.79
CA GLU A 167 -3.17 20.79 6.40
C GLU A 167 -2.54 21.95 5.61
N ASP A 168 -3.02 23.17 5.83
CA ASP A 168 -2.50 24.39 5.18
C ASP A 168 -1.08 24.75 5.61
N GLU A 169 -0.72 24.44 6.87
CA GLU A 169 0.66 24.60 7.34
C GLU A 169 1.55 23.53 6.74
N LEU A 170 1.09 22.28 6.70
CA LEU A 170 1.84 21.17 6.11
C LEU A 170 2.12 21.38 4.62
N ALA A 171 1.13 21.84 3.85
CA ALA A 171 1.29 22.11 2.42
C ALA A 171 2.35 23.18 2.10
N LYS A 172 2.72 24.03 3.07
CA LYS A 172 3.81 25.02 2.93
C LYS A 172 5.20 24.43 3.17
N ILE A 173 5.26 23.27 3.83
CA ILE A 173 6.49 22.61 4.27
C ILE A 173 6.87 21.48 3.32
N CYS A 174 5.87 20.72 2.87
CA CYS A 174 6.07 19.53 2.05
C CYS A 174 5.50 19.74 0.64
N PRO A 175 6.27 19.45 -0.42
CA PRO A 175 5.79 19.55 -1.81
C PRO A 175 4.87 18.39 -2.20
N VAL A 176 4.91 17.28 -1.44
CA VAL A 176 4.09 16.09 -1.70
C VAL A 176 2.64 16.32 -1.28
N PRO A 177 1.65 16.01 -2.13
CA PRO A 177 0.24 16.11 -1.75
C PRO A 177 -0.09 15.28 -0.50
N LEU A 178 -0.94 15.83 0.37
CA LEU A 178 -1.32 15.19 1.64
C LEU A 178 -1.90 13.79 1.47
N ASN A 179 -2.70 13.58 0.42
CA ASN A 179 -3.31 12.30 0.10
C ASN A 179 -2.28 11.24 -0.30
N GLU A 180 -1.13 11.65 -0.86
CA GLU A 180 -0.02 10.75 -1.16
C GLU A 180 0.84 10.53 0.09
N GLN A 181 1.17 11.60 0.81
CA GLN A 181 2.04 11.55 1.99
C GLN A 181 1.51 10.58 3.05
N PHE A 182 0.19 10.56 3.26
CA PHE A 182 -0.51 9.69 4.21
C PHE A 182 -1.25 8.53 3.53
N PHE A 183 -0.80 8.10 2.35
CA PHE A 183 -1.38 6.94 1.68
C PHE A 183 -0.90 5.63 2.36
N ASN A 184 -1.81 4.92 3.01
CA ASN A 184 -1.48 3.66 3.69
C ASN A 184 -1.51 2.44 2.76
N ILE A 185 -0.40 1.73 2.66
CA ILE A 185 -0.29 0.41 2.05
C ILE A 185 -0.93 -0.63 2.98
N ASN A 186 -2.21 -0.95 2.83
CA ASN A 186 -2.92 -1.91 3.69
C ASN A 186 -3.37 -3.18 2.97
N THR A 187 -3.41 -3.12 1.65
CA THR A 187 -3.82 -4.21 0.76
C THR A 187 -2.77 -4.33 -0.35
N ARG A 188 -2.79 -5.44 -1.07
CA ARG A 188 -1.92 -5.62 -2.26
C ARG A 188 -2.18 -4.55 -3.32
N THR A 189 -3.43 -4.13 -3.49
CA THR A 189 -3.73 -3.04 -4.44
C THR A 189 -3.12 -1.72 -4.01
N HIS A 190 -3.15 -1.38 -2.71
CA HIS A 190 -2.47 -0.17 -2.25
C HIS A 190 -0.97 -0.25 -2.51
N TYR A 191 -0.37 -1.42 -2.30
CA TYR A 191 1.03 -1.66 -2.59
C TYR A 191 1.37 -1.43 -4.07
N TYR A 192 0.60 -1.98 -5.00
CA TYR A 192 0.79 -1.74 -6.45
C TYR A 192 0.58 -0.29 -6.86
N HIS A 193 -0.42 0.38 -6.28
CA HIS A 193 -0.60 1.82 -6.48
C HIS A 193 0.61 2.62 -5.99
N ALA A 194 1.18 2.26 -4.83
CA ALA A 194 2.38 2.89 -4.32
C ALA A 194 3.60 2.63 -5.23
N LEU A 195 3.76 1.44 -5.81
CA LEU A 195 4.82 1.20 -6.80
C LEU A 195 4.68 2.07 -8.05
N ARG A 196 3.44 2.33 -8.49
CA ARG A 196 3.17 3.24 -9.61
C ARG A 196 3.57 4.68 -9.26
N LEU A 197 3.16 5.17 -8.09
CA LEU A 197 3.56 6.50 -7.60
C LEU A 197 5.09 6.61 -7.50
N LEU A 198 5.76 5.58 -6.99
CA LEU A 198 7.22 5.53 -6.91
C LEU A 198 7.88 5.68 -8.29
N SER A 199 7.38 4.95 -9.30
CA SER A 199 7.87 5.01 -10.68
C SER A 199 7.65 6.39 -11.32
N GLU A 200 6.46 6.97 -11.16
CA GLU A 200 6.10 8.29 -11.70
C GLU A 200 6.98 9.42 -11.12
N ARG A 201 7.48 9.26 -9.89
CA ARG A 201 8.34 10.23 -9.20
C ARG A 201 9.83 10.10 -9.56
N GLY A 202 10.24 9.00 -10.19
CA GLY A 202 11.65 8.72 -10.45
C GLY A 202 12.49 8.58 -9.17
N GLU A 203 11.86 8.27 -8.04
CA GLU A 203 12.50 8.10 -6.71
C GLU A 203 13.13 6.69 -6.58
N LEU A 204 13.89 6.27 -7.60
CA LEU A 204 14.76 5.10 -7.52
C LEU A 204 16.10 5.58 -6.98
N PHE A 205 16.57 4.98 -5.89
CA PHE A 205 17.89 5.31 -5.35
C PHE A 205 18.95 4.65 -6.23
N ASP A 206 19.67 5.43 -7.03
CA ASP A 206 20.91 4.96 -7.66
C ASP A 206 21.93 4.70 -6.54
N ASP A 207 22.27 3.44 -6.29
CA ASP A 207 23.40 3.09 -5.43
C ASP A 207 24.40 2.21 -6.18
N ASP A 208 25.67 2.51 -5.96
CA ASP A 208 26.88 2.12 -6.70
C ASP A 208 27.25 0.64 -6.48
N SER A 209 26.30 -0.26 -6.76
CA SER A 209 26.52 -1.70 -6.81
C SER A 209 26.04 -2.23 -8.16
N ASN A 210 26.99 -2.66 -8.99
CA ASN A 210 26.74 -3.56 -10.11
C ASN A 210 26.07 -4.85 -9.58
N GLN A 211 24.76 -4.81 -9.43
CA GLN A 211 23.88 -5.95 -9.63
C GLN A 211 22.92 -5.51 -10.72
N GLU A 212 22.99 -6.18 -11.85
CA GLU A 212 22.02 -6.05 -12.92
C GLU A 212 20.62 -6.09 -12.32
N LEU A 213 19.87 -4.98 -12.44
CA LEU A 213 18.42 -5.02 -12.30
C LEU A 213 17.92 -6.17 -13.21
N PRO A 214 16.97 -7.01 -12.76
CA PRO A 214 16.20 -7.77 -13.73
C PRO A 214 15.60 -6.73 -14.68
N ALA A 215 15.91 -6.87 -15.96
CA ALA A 215 15.40 -6.00 -17.00
C ALA A 215 13.89 -5.79 -16.82
N ALA A 216 13.44 -4.55 -17.04
CA ALA A 216 12.02 -4.23 -17.12
C ALA A 216 11.31 -5.28 -18.00
N GLY A 217 10.31 -5.94 -17.43
CA GLY A 217 9.47 -6.92 -18.12
C GLY A 217 9.94 -8.36 -17.98
N ASN A 218 9.30 -9.08 -17.07
CA ASN A 218 8.82 -10.42 -17.41
C ASN A 218 7.43 -10.53 -16.77
N ALA A 219 6.40 -10.39 -17.59
CA ALA A 219 5.11 -10.94 -17.22
C ALA A 219 5.33 -12.46 -16.99
N ALA A 220 4.86 -13.01 -15.87
CA ALA A 220 5.11 -14.43 -15.58
C ALA A 220 4.46 -15.36 -16.62
N PHE A 221 3.44 -14.87 -17.33
CA PHE A 221 2.81 -15.57 -18.45
C PHE A 221 3.37 -15.11 -19.80
N SER A 222 3.59 -16.06 -20.70
CA SER A 222 3.96 -15.79 -22.09
C SER A 222 2.77 -15.31 -22.94
N ILE A 223 1.55 -15.35 -22.39
CA ILE A 223 0.28 -15.02 -23.03
C ILE A 223 -0.53 -14.18 -22.04
N PRO A 224 -1.19 -13.08 -22.46
CA PRO A 224 -2.00 -12.30 -21.53
C PRO A 224 -3.15 -13.15 -20.97
N VAL A 225 -3.30 -13.12 -19.65
CA VAL A 225 -4.38 -13.79 -18.92
C VAL A 225 -5.34 -12.73 -18.39
N VAL A 226 -6.62 -12.83 -18.75
CA VAL A 226 -7.69 -11.96 -18.26
C VAL A 226 -8.68 -12.78 -17.42
N SER A 227 -8.80 -12.44 -16.15
CA SER A 227 -9.72 -13.05 -15.18
C SER A 227 -10.95 -12.17 -14.98
N LEU A 228 -12.13 -12.76 -15.19
CA LEU A 228 -13.38 -12.16 -14.76
C LEU A 228 -13.58 -12.38 -13.27
N VAL A 229 -13.73 -11.29 -12.51
CA VAL A 229 -13.95 -11.31 -11.07
C VAL A 229 -15.27 -10.60 -10.73
N GLY A 230 -15.73 -10.70 -9.48
CA GLY A 230 -16.97 -10.08 -9.03
C GLY A 230 -17.73 -10.98 -8.07
N ASP A 231 -18.98 -10.64 -7.76
CA ASP A 231 -19.78 -11.41 -6.81
C ASP A 231 -19.87 -12.90 -7.22
N SER A 232 -19.76 -13.79 -6.24
CA SER A 232 -19.83 -15.24 -6.45
C SER A 232 -21.12 -15.72 -7.13
N ILE A 233 -22.20 -14.94 -7.04
CA ILE A 233 -23.51 -15.23 -7.63
C ILE A 233 -23.58 -14.83 -9.11
N ILE A 234 -22.71 -13.93 -9.58
CA ILE A 234 -22.67 -13.53 -11.00
C ILE A 234 -22.18 -14.70 -11.86
N ASP A 235 -22.92 -14.99 -12.93
CA ASP A 235 -22.53 -16.00 -13.94
C ASP A 235 -21.42 -15.46 -14.87
N LYS A 236 -20.20 -15.44 -14.34
CA LYS A 236 -18.99 -15.02 -15.05
C LYS A 236 -18.71 -15.93 -16.25
N LYS A 237 -19.01 -17.23 -16.16
CA LYS A 237 -18.75 -18.20 -17.24
C LYS A 237 -19.57 -17.88 -18.49
N THR A 238 -20.83 -17.48 -18.34
CA THR A 238 -21.66 -17.08 -19.48
C THR A 238 -21.08 -15.84 -20.17
N PHE A 239 -20.67 -14.82 -19.41
CA PHE A 239 -20.04 -13.63 -19.99
C PHE A 239 -18.70 -13.96 -20.67
N CYS A 240 -17.85 -14.77 -20.03
CA CYS A 240 -16.59 -15.26 -20.58
C CYS A 240 -16.78 -15.95 -21.93
N ASN A 241 -17.75 -16.86 -22.04
CA ASN A 241 -18.08 -17.55 -23.29
C ASN A 241 -18.58 -16.60 -24.39
N GLN A 242 -19.38 -15.59 -24.04
CA GLN A 242 -19.84 -14.59 -25.01
C GLN A 242 -18.69 -13.73 -25.54
N VAL A 243 -17.74 -13.34 -24.68
CA VAL A 243 -16.52 -12.61 -25.07
C VAL A 243 -15.64 -13.49 -25.96
N LEU A 244 -15.42 -14.76 -25.58
CA LEU A 244 -14.64 -15.73 -26.37
C LEU A 244 -15.18 -15.89 -27.79
N GLU A 245 -16.49 -16.11 -27.94
CA GLU A 245 -17.13 -16.25 -29.25
C GLU A 245 -16.99 -14.99 -30.11
N ALA A 246 -17.01 -13.82 -29.47
CA ALA A 246 -16.86 -12.55 -30.16
C ALA A 246 -15.39 -12.30 -30.58
N LEU A 247 -14.41 -12.66 -29.76
CA LEU A 247 -12.98 -12.62 -30.10
C LEU A 247 -12.63 -13.54 -31.27
N LYS A 248 -13.16 -14.78 -31.27
CA LYS A 248 -12.95 -15.74 -32.36
C LYS A 248 -13.48 -15.23 -33.71
N LYS A 249 -14.65 -14.58 -33.71
CA LYS A 249 -15.21 -13.94 -34.92
C LYS A 249 -14.35 -12.81 -35.46
N ASP A 250 -13.61 -12.14 -34.58
CA ASP A 250 -12.68 -11.06 -34.91
C ASP A 250 -11.27 -11.58 -35.25
N GLY A 251 -11.08 -12.90 -35.36
CA GLY A 251 -9.83 -13.53 -35.76
C GLY A 251 -8.81 -13.71 -34.63
N ILE A 252 -9.19 -13.45 -33.38
CA ILE A 252 -8.31 -13.63 -32.21
C ILE A 252 -8.41 -15.08 -31.71
N LYS A 253 -7.26 -15.73 -31.53
CA LYS A 253 -7.17 -17.07 -30.94
C LYS A 253 -7.24 -16.95 -29.42
N ALA A 254 -8.44 -16.93 -28.85
CA ALA A 254 -8.62 -16.93 -27.40
C ALA A 254 -9.05 -18.31 -26.86
N ALA A 255 -8.78 -18.60 -25.59
CA ALA A 255 -9.18 -19.82 -24.89
C ALA A 255 -9.69 -19.52 -23.47
N ILE A 256 -10.57 -20.37 -22.93
CA ILE A 256 -11.07 -20.26 -21.54
C ILE A 256 -10.51 -21.40 -20.69
N PHE A 257 -10.06 -21.08 -19.47
CA PHE A 257 -9.61 -22.07 -18.48
C PHE A 257 -10.30 -21.83 -17.14
N ASP A 258 -10.72 -22.93 -16.50
CA ASP A 258 -11.63 -22.90 -15.35
C ASP A 258 -10.95 -22.69 -13.99
N SER A 259 -9.61 -22.75 -13.88
CA SER A 259 -8.80 -22.41 -12.67
C SER A 259 -7.35 -22.94 -12.70
N GLU A 260 -6.74 -23.15 -13.86
CA GLU A 260 -5.33 -23.56 -13.90
C GLU A 260 -4.42 -22.37 -13.52
N LYS A 261 -3.40 -22.65 -12.70
CA LYS A 261 -2.34 -21.67 -12.35
C LYS A 261 -1.10 -21.81 -13.23
N ASP A 262 -1.06 -22.86 -14.04
CA ASP A 262 0.07 -23.14 -14.91
C ASP A 262 -0.36 -23.08 -16.37
N PHE A 263 -0.02 -21.96 -17.01
CA PHE A 263 -0.27 -21.73 -18.43
C PHE A 263 0.98 -21.92 -19.29
N THR A 264 2.11 -22.39 -18.73
CA THR A 264 3.41 -22.37 -19.43
C THR A 264 3.44 -23.27 -20.66
N ASN A 265 2.58 -24.28 -20.72
CA ASN A 265 2.49 -25.23 -21.83
C ASN A 265 1.46 -24.81 -22.90
N ILE A 266 0.73 -23.71 -22.69
CA ILE A 266 -0.23 -23.20 -23.66
C ILE A 266 0.54 -22.43 -24.73
N THR A 267 0.29 -22.80 -25.99
CA THR A 267 0.89 -22.15 -27.16
C THR A 267 -0.19 -21.89 -28.20
N ASN A 268 0.08 -20.99 -29.16
CA ASN A 268 -0.83 -20.68 -30.27
C ASN A 268 -2.19 -20.08 -29.84
N VAL A 269 -2.18 -19.32 -28.75
CA VAL A 269 -3.31 -18.56 -28.21
C VAL A 269 -2.83 -17.12 -27.98
N ASP A 270 -3.62 -16.14 -28.37
CA ASP A 270 -3.36 -14.70 -28.24
C ASP A 270 -3.86 -14.13 -26.90
N LEU A 271 -4.83 -14.80 -26.26
CA LEU A 271 -5.43 -14.39 -24.98
C LEU A 271 -6.02 -15.59 -24.21
N ILE A 272 -5.74 -15.67 -22.92
CA ILE A 272 -6.39 -16.59 -22.00
C ILE A 272 -7.47 -15.85 -21.20
N LEU A 273 -8.68 -16.41 -21.15
CA LEU A 273 -9.79 -15.96 -20.33
C LEU A 273 -10.01 -16.94 -19.17
N THR A 274 -10.31 -16.44 -17.99
CA THR A 274 -10.62 -17.26 -16.82
C THR A 274 -11.65 -16.57 -15.94
N CYS A 275 -12.17 -17.28 -14.94
CA CYS A 275 -13.13 -16.77 -13.97
C CYS A 275 -12.57 -17.02 -12.57
N ASP A 276 -12.56 -15.97 -11.74
CA ASP A 276 -12.14 -16.05 -10.34
C ASP A 276 -10.70 -16.57 -10.13
N LEU A 277 -9.83 -16.39 -11.12
CA LEU A 277 -8.40 -16.63 -10.93
C LEU A 277 -7.81 -15.51 -10.08
N GLU A 278 -7.43 -15.88 -8.85
CA GLU A 278 -6.71 -15.01 -7.90
C GLU A 278 -5.20 -15.10 -8.11
N ASP A 279 -4.75 -14.70 -9.31
CA ASP A 279 -3.33 -14.56 -9.65
C ASP A 279 -2.97 -13.07 -9.78
N GLU A 280 -1.70 -12.72 -9.55
CA GLU A 280 -1.22 -11.34 -9.60
C GLU A 280 -0.76 -10.94 -10.99
N ASP A 281 -0.35 -11.92 -11.80
CA ASP A 281 0.10 -11.71 -13.18
C ASP A 281 -1.07 -11.70 -14.18
N CYS A 282 -2.32 -11.87 -13.70
CA CYS A 282 -3.52 -11.79 -14.52
C CYS A 282 -4.21 -10.43 -14.44
N PHE A 283 -4.69 -9.97 -15.59
CA PHE A 283 -5.53 -8.77 -15.70
C PHE A 283 -6.94 -9.07 -15.20
N LYS A 284 -7.51 -8.19 -14.37
CA LYS A 284 -8.83 -8.41 -13.77
C LYS A 284 -9.89 -7.49 -14.35
N ILE A 285 -11.01 -8.07 -14.75
CA ILE A 285 -12.20 -7.33 -15.19
C ILE A 285 -13.31 -7.67 -14.22
N GLU A 286 -13.80 -6.68 -13.47
CA GLU A 286 -14.87 -6.93 -12.50
C GLU A 286 -16.24 -6.83 -13.15
N LEU A 287 -17.07 -7.83 -12.91
CA LEU A 287 -18.47 -7.83 -13.28
C LEU A 287 -19.32 -7.27 -12.13
N LEU A 288 -20.17 -6.29 -12.47
CA LEU A 288 -21.17 -5.72 -11.58
C LEU A 288 -22.57 -6.07 -12.07
N SER A 289 -23.49 -6.27 -11.12
CA SER A 289 -24.91 -6.45 -11.43
C SER A 289 -25.76 -5.52 -10.58
N SER A 290 -26.74 -4.86 -11.19
CA SER A 290 -27.72 -4.03 -10.47
C SER A 290 -28.54 -4.81 -9.44
N GLU A 291 -28.61 -6.13 -9.58
CA GLU A 291 -29.36 -6.99 -8.65
C GLU A 291 -28.51 -7.53 -7.48
N LEU A 292 -27.18 -7.44 -7.56
CA LEU A 292 -26.26 -8.07 -6.61
C LEU A 292 -25.30 -7.05 -5.99
N ASN A 293 -24.51 -6.38 -6.82
CA ASN A 293 -23.48 -5.44 -6.39
C ASN A 293 -23.32 -4.31 -7.43
N GLU A 294 -23.77 -3.11 -7.05
CA GLU A 294 -23.62 -1.90 -7.87
C GLU A 294 -22.26 -1.21 -7.69
N THR A 295 -21.40 -1.76 -6.83
CA THR A 295 -20.04 -1.26 -6.57
C THR A 295 -19.02 -2.40 -6.67
N PRO A 296 -17.79 -2.10 -7.15
CA PRO A 296 -16.67 -3.06 -7.17
C PRO A 296 -16.42 -3.70 -5.81
N LEU A 297 -16.33 -5.02 -5.77
CA LEU A 297 -15.87 -5.76 -4.60
C LEU A 297 -14.34 -5.76 -4.53
N HIS A 298 -13.69 -5.60 -5.68
CA HIS A 298 -12.25 -5.45 -5.79
C HIS A 298 -11.88 -3.96 -5.86
N PRO A 299 -10.75 -3.55 -5.27
CA PRO A 299 -10.24 -2.20 -5.44
C PRO A 299 -10.03 -1.89 -6.93
N VAL A 300 -10.58 -0.77 -7.39
CA VAL A 300 -10.55 -0.35 -8.82
C VAL A 300 -9.13 -0.31 -9.39
N SER A 301 -8.15 0.08 -8.58
CA SER A 301 -6.73 0.11 -8.95
C SER A 301 -6.10 -1.27 -9.24
N GLY A 302 -6.78 -2.37 -8.90
CA GLY A 302 -6.38 -3.74 -9.25
C GLY A 302 -7.15 -4.30 -10.45
N LEU A 303 -8.02 -3.49 -11.06
CA LEU A 303 -8.81 -3.86 -12.23
C LEU A 303 -8.25 -3.15 -13.46
N VAL A 304 -8.37 -3.79 -14.62
CA VAL A 304 -8.09 -3.14 -15.90
C VAL A 304 -9.35 -2.64 -16.61
N ALA A 305 -10.51 -3.12 -16.17
CA ALA A 305 -11.82 -2.71 -16.67
C ALA A 305 -12.93 -3.13 -15.70
N ILE A 306 -14.10 -2.51 -15.85
CA ILE A 306 -15.33 -2.93 -15.19
C ILE A 306 -16.39 -3.20 -16.26
N ALA A 307 -17.18 -4.25 -16.11
CA ALA A 307 -18.33 -4.49 -16.96
C ALA A 307 -19.60 -4.65 -16.11
N SER A 308 -20.66 -3.93 -16.45
CA SER A 308 -21.89 -3.89 -15.65
C SER A 308 -23.14 -4.08 -16.51
N ASP A 309 -24.18 -4.69 -15.94
CA ASP A 309 -25.50 -4.80 -16.60
C ASP A 309 -26.32 -3.49 -16.51
N PHE A 310 -25.78 -2.50 -15.81
CA PHE A 310 -26.30 -1.13 -15.68
C PHE A 310 -25.25 -0.11 -16.14
N GLY A 311 -25.61 1.18 -16.14
CA GLY A 311 -24.75 2.27 -16.62
C GLY A 311 -23.70 2.71 -15.59
N TYR A 312 -22.82 1.79 -15.15
CA TYR A 312 -21.73 2.12 -14.24
C TYR A 312 -20.69 3.02 -14.91
N LYS A 313 -20.13 3.96 -14.15
CA LYS A 313 -19.07 4.87 -14.60
C LYS A 313 -17.95 4.91 -13.59
N CYS A 314 -16.73 4.82 -14.08
CA CYS A 314 -15.50 4.95 -13.32
C CYS A 314 -14.57 5.89 -14.08
N GLU A 315 -13.85 6.74 -13.35
CA GLU A 315 -12.86 7.65 -13.93
C GLU A 315 -11.49 6.97 -14.11
N GLU A 316 -11.21 5.93 -13.33
CA GLU A 316 -9.90 5.26 -13.27
C GLU A 316 -9.72 4.16 -14.32
N VAL A 317 -10.79 3.41 -14.65
CA VAL A 317 -10.75 2.27 -15.58
C VAL A 317 -11.93 2.32 -16.55
N PRO A 318 -11.77 1.80 -17.78
CA PRO A 318 -12.86 1.78 -18.75
C PRO A 318 -14.03 0.90 -18.26
N CYS A 319 -15.25 1.40 -18.45
CA CYS A 319 -16.49 0.68 -18.12
C CYS A 319 -17.21 0.19 -19.38
N PHE A 320 -17.72 -1.04 -19.34
CA PHE A 320 -18.39 -1.70 -20.45
C PHE A 320 -19.79 -2.18 -20.08
N ASP A 321 -20.68 -2.23 -21.06
CA ASP A 321 -22.02 -2.80 -20.88
C ASP A 321 -21.93 -4.33 -21.03
N SER A 322 -22.10 -5.06 -19.94
CA SER A 322 -22.00 -6.52 -19.92
C SER A 322 -23.11 -7.20 -20.75
N ARG A 323 -24.23 -6.50 -21.01
CA ARG A 323 -25.29 -6.98 -21.91
C ARG A 323 -24.90 -6.84 -23.39
N LYS A 324 -23.79 -6.15 -23.67
CA LYS A 324 -23.18 -6.00 -24.99
C LYS A 324 -21.71 -6.44 -24.94
N PRO A 325 -21.43 -7.75 -24.88
CA PRO A 325 -20.06 -8.29 -24.73
C PRO A 325 -19.07 -7.80 -25.80
N ARG A 326 -19.55 -7.45 -26.99
CA ARG A 326 -18.72 -6.86 -28.05
C ARG A 326 -18.07 -5.52 -27.68
N SER A 327 -18.62 -4.79 -26.73
CA SER A 327 -18.11 -3.49 -26.30
C SER A 327 -16.69 -3.57 -25.74
N ILE A 328 -16.30 -4.71 -25.17
CA ILE A 328 -14.98 -4.91 -24.56
C ILE A 328 -13.88 -5.32 -25.56
N LEU A 329 -14.24 -5.72 -26.78
CA LEU A 329 -13.28 -6.30 -27.73
C LEU A 329 -12.18 -5.32 -28.15
N GLY A 330 -12.51 -4.04 -28.33
CA GLY A 330 -11.53 -3.03 -28.69
C GLY A 330 -10.46 -2.86 -27.60
N PHE A 331 -10.89 -2.94 -26.35
CA PHE A 331 -10.00 -2.92 -25.19
C PHE A 331 -9.13 -4.19 -25.13
N LEU A 332 -9.72 -5.38 -25.24
CA LEU A 332 -8.96 -6.64 -25.23
C LEU A 332 -7.95 -6.73 -26.38
N LYS A 333 -8.29 -6.25 -27.59
CA LYS A 333 -7.37 -6.15 -28.73
C LYS A 333 -6.16 -5.26 -28.43
N THR A 334 -6.41 -4.13 -27.78
CA THR A 334 -5.35 -3.20 -27.37
C THR A 334 -4.46 -3.85 -26.33
N LEU A 335 -5.06 -4.50 -25.32
CA LEU A 335 -4.35 -5.25 -24.30
C LEU A 335 -3.45 -6.35 -24.89
N ILE A 336 -3.95 -7.16 -25.82
CA ILE A 336 -3.16 -8.22 -26.48
C ILE A 336 -1.95 -7.62 -27.22
N ARG A 337 -2.17 -6.53 -27.96
CA ARG A 337 -1.10 -5.86 -28.72
C ARG A 337 -0.03 -5.31 -27.78
N ASP A 338 -0.45 -4.61 -26.74
CA ASP A 338 0.46 -3.93 -25.82
C ASP A 338 1.20 -4.93 -24.90
N TYR A 339 0.65 -6.13 -24.68
CA TYR A 339 1.32 -7.24 -23.98
C TYR A 339 2.40 -7.93 -24.83
N SER A 340 2.35 -7.79 -26.16
CA SER A 340 3.28 -8.46 -27.09
C SER A 340 4.53 -7.62 -27.40
N HIS A 341 4.70 -6.45 -26.78
CA HIS A 341 5.74 -5.46 -27.05
C HIS A 341 6.51 -5.08 -25.78
#